data_AF-A0A4Q0A1X4-F1
#
_entry.id   AF-A0A4Q0A1X4-F1
#
_cell.length_a   1.000
_cell.length_b   1.000
_cell.length_c   1.000
_cell.angle_alpha   90.00
_cell.angle_beta   90.00
_cell.angle_gamma   90.00
#
_symmetry.space_group_name_H-M   'P 1'
#
loop_
_entity.id
_entity.type
_entity.pdbx_description
1 polymer ?
#
loop_
_entity_poly.entity_id
_entity_poly.type
_entity_poly.pdbx_seq_one_letter_code
_entity_poly.pdbx_strand_id
1 'polypeptide(L)'
;MAAPFPKPSISTQASLRRSTEYPTKARDSSGPSSPTEGCVYVQCRSRVKKVRPPTLPSVGLVTDWLVTLYQDTFQEYSVNSDYIPYICQPQSLTAYELEDINDLGSGCTLKFNLDDAVAMQPTPPSVTDTLATQVATIGSETKKISDLLQALELTQTTRYEQIMDRFNAAPRAESPSSSADSQRLARVASPLSTQALEKELKTTRQELSVLRQTHSQYRSETESLLTEIRREYDAMKQTLAKAPSALRALIESGKTKLGKSADEIAARNDELRTLIDSIRQDITQHRSRASPKIMAFIERECAAIEKELADHLAFVEDVKPVWKNAWEDELQNIMGEQLFVKDQQALLEDLQHENKVMHKFYQQLKQYATIQLTAGEDGAGGARSPRIIEVAPPEDGAMILQDVFQEIHCIDVNSQKRLEAFERAQKVRQRELEARTNEFEEELSGFVRDQKLRKTGGTEELERRREKKDREVLRLMDETQKQLLEYQREQRVLRQKQKAEQQRLLKEQQSALSGV
;
A
#
# COMPACT_ATOMS: atom_id res chain seq x y z
N MET A 1 6.05 -29.95 -76.93
CA MET A 1 4.64 -29.65 -76.62
C MET A 1 4.56 -29.18 -75.18
N ALA A 2 4.22 -27.91 -74.96
CA ALA A 2 3.48 -27.39 -73.80
C ALA A 2 3.65 -25.87 -73.78
N ALA A 3 2.55 -25.14 -73.93
CA ALA A 3 2.46 -23.71 -73.65
C ALA A 3 1.26 -23.47 -72.71
N PRO A 4 1.36 -22.50 -71.78
CA PRO A 4 0.38 -22.23 -70.74
C PRO A 4 -0.63 -21.15 -71.16
N PHE A 5 -1.72 -20.99 -70.40
CA PHE A 5 -2.57 -19.78 -70.46
C PHE A 5 -3.08 -19.33 -69.08
N PRO A 6 -3.23 -18.00 -68.84
CA PRO A 6 -3.69 -17.42 -67.58
C PRO A 6 -5.11 -16.77 -67.65
N LYS A 7 -5.67 -16.54 -66.43
CA LYS A 7 -6.68 -15.56 -65.90
C LYS A 7 -7.83 -15.02 -66.78
N PRO A 8 -8.99 -14.71 -66.14
CA PRO A 8 -9.46 -13.31 -66.17
C PRO A 8 -10.24 -12.82 -64.91
N SER A 9 -10.60 -11.54 -64.96
CA SER A 9 -11.29 -10.69 -63.96
C SER A 9 -12.74 -10.34 -64.37
N ILE A 10 -13.49 -9.70 -63.44
CA ILE A 10 -14.59 -8.68 -63.61
C ILE A 10 -16.07 -9.10 -63.28
N SER A 11 -16.59 -8.47 -62.20
CA SER A 11 -17.84 -7.68 -62.00
C SER A 11 -19.28 -8.27 -62.06
N THR A 12 -19.99 -8.08 -60.94
CA THR A 12 -21.36 -7.52 -60.71
C THR A 12 -22.61 -8.19 -61.31
N GLN A 13 -23.59 -8.54 -60.44
CA GLN A 13 -24.99 -8.08 -60.51
C GLN A 13 -25.82 -8.47 -59.26
N ALA A 14 -26.80 -7.62 -58.96
CA ALA A 14 -27.70 -7.61 -57.79
C ALA A 14 -29.02 -8.39 -58.04
N SER A 15 -29.71 -8.81 -56.97
CA SER A 15 -31.13 -8.44 -56.69
C SER A 15 -31.91 -9.35 -55.70
N LEU A 16 -32.56 -8.65 -54.73
CA LEU A 16 -33.97 -8.76 -54.26
C LEU A 16 -34.49 -9.88 -53.31
N ARG A 17 -34.92 -9.39 -52.13
CA ARG A 17 -36.24 -9.53 -51.43
C ARG A 17 -36.60 -10.80 -50.63
N ARG A 18 -37.00 -10.61 -49.35
CA ARG A 18 -38.42 -10.47 -48.92
C ARG A 18 -38.57 -10.06 -47.45
N SER A 19 -39.53 -9.17 -47.19
CA SER A 19 -39.96 -8.56 -45.93
C SER A 19 -41.16 -9.29 -45.30
N THR A 20 -41.37 -9.10 -43.99
CA THR A 20 -42.66 -8.95 -43.22
C THR A 20 -42.28 -8.81 -41.74
N GLU A 21 -42.87 -8.03 -40.83
CA GLU A 21 -43.98 -7.07 -40.76
C GLU A 21 -43.89 -6.39 -39.37
N TYR A 22 -44.39 -5.16 -39.24
CA TYR A 22 -44.43 -4.35 -38.00
C TYR A 22 -45.76 -4.53 -37.24
N PRO A 23 -45.89 -3.93 -36.03
CA PRO A 23 -46.87 -2.86 -35.95
C PRO A 23 -46.38 -1.58 -35.29
N THR A 24 -46.83 -0.50 -35.93
CA THR A 24 -46.69 0.93 -35.70
C THR A 24 -47.43 1.46 -34.47
N LYS A 25 -46.81 2.41 -33.77
CA LYS A 25 -47.47 3.67 -33.37
C LYS A 25 -46.69 4.85 -33.94
N ALA A 26 -47.37 5.59 -34.82
CA ALA A 26 -47.00 6.88 -35.41
C ALA A 26 -47.00 7.99 -34.35
N ARG A 27 -46.41 9.17 -34.52
CA ARG A 27 -45.42 9.76 -35.44
C ARG A 27 -45.32 11.20 -34.93
N ASP A 28 -44.12 11.66 -34.61
CA ASP A 28 -43.72 13.02 -34.94
C ASP A 28 -42.31 12.93 -35.50
N SER A 29 -42.19 13.43 -36.72
CA SER A 29 -41.08 13.18 -37.62
C SER A 29 -40.17 14.39 -37.70
N SER A 30 -38.93 14.23 -37.29
CA SER A 30 -37.76 14.83 -37.95
C SER A 30 -36.61 13.81 -37.88
N GLY A 31 -36.09 13.42 -39.03
CA GLY A 31 -35.03 12.42 -39.15
C GLY A 31 -33.68 12.90 -38.58
N PRO A 32 -32.72 11.97 -38.37
CA PRO A 32 -31.44 12.29 -37.76
C PRO A 32 -30.54 12.95 -38.81
N SER A 33 -30.27 14.24 -38.63
CA SER A 33 -29.25 14.95 -39.39
C SER A 33 -27.87 14.73 -38.76
N SER A 34 -26.91 14.38 -39.64
CA SER A 34 -25.45 14.52 -39.55
C SER A 34 -24.64 13.68 -38.53
N PRO A 35 -23.41 13.26 -38.91
CA PRO A 35 -22.48 12.62 -37.98
C PRO A 35 -22.23 13.58 -36.81
N THR A 36 -22.15 13.05 -35.60
CA THR A 36 -21.95 13.88 -34.39
C THR A 36 -20.54 14.45 -34.39
N GLU A 37 -20.34 15.57 -35.07
CA GLU A 37 -19.11 16.35 -35.05
C GLU A 37 -18.82 16.78 -33.60
N GLY A 38 -17.63 16.47 -33.09
CA GLY A 38 -17.13 16.94 -31.79
C GLY A 38 -17.33 16.01 -30.59
N CYS A 39 -17.58 14.72 -30.75
CA CYS A 39 -17.59 13.76 -29.63
C CYS A 39 -16.30 12.92 -29.55
N VAL A 40 -15.75 12.80 -28.33
CA VAL A 40 -14.55 12.01 -28.01
C VAL A 40 -14.95 10.91 -27.02
N TYR A 41 -14.33 9.73 -27.12
CA TYR A 41 -14.51 8.64 -26.16
C TYR A 41 -13.32 8.61 -25.21
N VAL A 42 -13.56 8.50 -23.90
CA VAL A 42 -12.50 8.36 -22.90
C VAL A 42 -12.58 6.96 -22.31
N GLN A 43 -11.46 6.24 -22.37
CA GLN A 43 -11.32 4.89 -21.85
C GLN A 43 -10.39 4.86 -20.64
N CYS A 44 -10.89 4.30 -19.54
CA CYS A 44 -10.14 3.91 -18.35
C CYS A 44 -10.25 2.39 -18.19
N ARG A 45 -9.14 1.66 -18.33
CA ARG A 45 -9.10 0.19 -18.27
C ARG A 45 -10.18 -0.45 -19.18
N SER A 46 -11.26 -0.97 -18.57
CA SER A 46 -12.39 -1.63 -19.25
C SER A 46 -13.63 -0.75 -19.43
N ARG A 47 -13.63 0.49 -18.95
CA ARG A 47 -14.77 1.42 -19.03
C ARG A 47 -14.53 2.48 -20.10
N VAL A 48 -15.53 2.68 -20.96
CA VAL A 48 -15.53 3.72 -22.01
C VAL A 48 -16.73 4.63 -21.80
N LYS A 49 -16.49 5.95 -21.75
CA LYS A 49 -17.55 6.98 -21.68
C LYS A 49 -17.44 7.94 -22.86
N LYS A 50 -18.60 8.30 -23.44
CA LYS A 50 -18.70 9.31 -24.50
C LYS A 50 -18.78 10.69 -23.88
N VAL A 51 -17.85 11.57 -24.25
CA VAL A 51 -17.74 12.92 -23.71
C VAL A 51 -17.85 13.92 -24.86
N ARG A 52 -18.62 14.99 -24.64
CA ARG A 52 -18.62 16.15 -25.52
C ARG A 52 -17.85 17.26 -24.80
N PRO A 53 -16.59 17.52 -25.17
CA PRO A 53 -15.86 18.63 -24.58
C PRO A 53 -16.55 19.96 -24.92
N PRO A 54 -16.72 20.87 -23.94
CA PRO A 54 -17.39 22.16 -24.17
C PRO A 54 -16.56 23.13 -25.02
N THR A 55 -15.22 23.05 -24.97
CA THR A 55 -14.26 23.87 -25.72
C THR A 55 -12.93 23.11 -25.89
N LEU A 56 -12.29 23.23 -27.06
CA LEU A 56 -10.92 22.74 -27.28
C LEU A 56 -9.90 23.72 -26.67
N PRO A 57 -8.85 23.23 -25.96
CA PRO A 57 -7.82 24.08 -25.37
C PRO A 57 -6.85 24.62 -26.43
N SER A 58 -6.07 25.65 -26.07
CA SER A 58 -4.94 26.11 -26.87
C SER A 58 -3.78 25.10 -26.80
N VAL A 59 -2.91 25.10 -27.83
CA VAL A 59 -1.80 24.15 -28.09
C VAL A 59 -0.84 23.91 -26.90
N GLY A 60 -0.87 24.74 -25.85
CA GLY A 60 -0.02 24.61 -24.66
C GLY A 60 -0.66 24.02 -23.40
N LEU A 61 -1.99 23.79 -23.35
CA LEU A 61 -2.72 23.38 -22.12
C LEU A 61 -3.43 22.02 -22.27
N VAL A 62 -3.00 21.22 -23.23
CA VAL A 62 -3.68 19.99 -23.66
C VAL A 62 -3.66 18.92 -22.59
N THR A 63 -2.50 18.72 -21.95
CA THR A 63 -2.30 17.72 -20.92
C THR A 63 -3.15 18.02 -19.70
N ASP A 64 -3.13 19.26 -19.22
CA ASP A 64 -3.92 19.71 -18.06
C ASP A 64 -5.43 19.64 -18.33
N TRP A 65 -5.86 20.02 -19.53
CA TRP A 65 -7.25 19.91 -19.97
C TRP A 65 -7.70 18.44 -20.06
N LEU A 66 -6.84 17.55 -20.58
CA LEU A 66 -7.13 16.11 -20.65
C LEU A 66 -7.19 15.46 -19.27
N VAL A 67 -6.31 15.86 -18.34
CA VAL A 67 -6.33 15.41 -16.94
C VAL A 67 -7.61 15.87 -16.26
N THR A 68 -8.00 17.13 -16.44
CA THR A 68 -9.26 17.68 -15.91
C THR A 68 -10.47 16.94 -16.47
N LEU A 69 -10.52 16.74 -17.78
CA LEU A 69 -11.61 15.99 -18.43
C LEU A 69 -11.68 14.54 -17.95
N TYR A 70 -10.54 13.92 -17.66
CA TYR A 70 -10.48 12.58 -17.10
C TYR A 70 -10.97 12.53 -15.65
N GLN A 71 -10.53 13.45 -14.79
CA GLN A 71 -11.01 13.57 -13.41
C GLN A 71 -12.51 13.83 -13.33
N ASP A 72 -13.03 14.71 -14.18
CA ASP A 72 -14.47 15.01 -14.26
C ASP A 72 -15.28 13.78 -14.68
N THR A 73 -14.73 12.94 -15.56
CA THR A 73 -15.44 11.76 -16.09
C THR A 73 -15.28 10.53 -15.20
N PHE A 74 -14.19 10.46 -14.43
CA PHE A 74 -13.82 9.37 -13.55
C PHE A 74 -13.29 9.90 -12.20
N GLN A 75 -14.21 10.41 -11.36
CA GLN A 75 -13.92 10.97 -10.02
C GLN A 75 -13.21 10.02 -9.03
N GLU A 76 -13.12 8.74 -9.36
CA GLU A 76 -12.52 7.67 -8.54
C GLU A 76 -11.00 7.54 -8.75
N TYR A 77 -10.41 8.24 -9.74
CA TYR A 77 -9.00 8.11 -10.10
C TYR A 77 -8.30 9.47 -10.15
N SER A 78 -7.24 9.64 -9.35
CA SER A 78 -6.31 10.78 -9.48
C SER A 78 -5.18 10.42 -10.44
N VAL A 79 -5.04 11.19 -11.51
CA VAL A 79 -3.95 11.04 -12.49
C VAL A 79 -2.93 12.14 -12.22
N ASN A 80 -1.64 11.78 -12.14
CA ASN A 80 -0.56 12.76 -12.02
C ASN A 80 -0.35 13.48 -13.37
N SER A 81 0.06 14.75 -13.36
CA SER A 81 0.30 15.54 -14.59
C SER A 81 1.36 14.97 -15.54
N ASP A 82 2.13 13.96 -15.14
CA ASP A 82 3.21 13.36 -15.95
C ASP A 82 2.73 12.27 -16.92
N TYR A 83 1.44 11.92 -16.92
CA TYR A 83 0.92 10.87 -17.81
C TYR A 83 0.57 11.41 -19.21
N ILE A 84 1.24 10.86 -20.22
CA ILE A 84 0.97 11.18 -21.63
C ILE A 84 -0.21 10.31 -22.13
N PRO A 85 -1.32 10.91 -22.58
CA PRO A 85 -2.47 10.16 -23.08
C PRO A 85 -2.23 9.60 -24.49
N TYR A 86 -2.73 8.39 -24.74
CA TYR A 86 -2.70 7.76 -26.05
C TYR A 86 -4.02 8.02 -26.82
N ILE A 87 -3.93 8.34 -28.11
CA ILE A 87 -5.10 8.41 -29.01
C ILE A 87 -5.22 7.11 -29.81
N CYS A 88 -6.45 6.61 -29.93
CA CYS A 88 -6.87 5.65 -30.93
C CYS A 88 -7.88 6.32 -31.88
N GLN A 89 -7.49 6.56 -33.14
CA GLN A 89 -8.42 7.05 -34.15
C GLN A 89 -9.33 5.92 -34.68
N PRO A 90 -10.57 6.20 -35.11
CA PRO A 90 -11.48 5.16 -35.64
C PRO A 90 -10.94 4.38 -36.84
N GLN A 91 -10.03 4.99 -37.61
CA GLN A 91 -9.42 4.41 -38.82
C GLN A 91 -8.09 3.70 -38.53
N SER A 92 -7.49 3.96 -37.36
CA SER A 92 -6.21 3.40 -36.91
C SER A 92 -6.45 2.46 -35.73
N LEU A 93 -6.20 1.16 -35.93
CA LEU A 93 -6.17 0.19 -34.83
C LEU A 93 -4.95 0.35 -33.91
N THR A 94 -4.05 1.29 -34.21
CA THR A 94 -2.82 1.55 -33.47
C THR A 94 -3.00 2.76 -32.55
N ALA A 95 -2.71 2.56 -31.27
CA ALA A 95 -2.64 3.64 -30.28
C ALA A 95 -1.29 4.35 -30.40
N TYR A 96 -1.28 5.68 -30.43
CA TYR A 96 -0.06 6.50 -30.46
C TYR A 96 -0.15 7.65 -29.46
N GLU A 97 1.00 8.18 -29.06
CA GLU A 97 1.09 9.28 -28.09
C GLU A 97 0.57 10.58 -28.71
N LEU A 98 -0.19 11.33 -27.92
CA LEU A 98 -0.79 12.57 -28.41
C LEU A 98 0.23 13.71 -28.46
N GLU A 99 0.74 14.00 -29.66
CA GLU A 99 1.68 15.12 -29.89
C GLU A 99 0.97 16.44 -30.28
N ASP A 100 -0.17 16.40 -30.97
CA ASP A 100 -0.92 17.59 -31.42
C ASP A 100 -2.44 17.47 -31.19
N ILE A 101 -3.08 18.56 -30.71
CA ILE A 101 -4.54 18.66 -30.50
C ILE A 101 -5.31 18.42 -31.79
N ASN A 102 -4.74 18.79 -32.94
CA ASN A 102 -5.41 18.66 -34.24
C ASN A 102 -5.74 17.20 -34.60
N ASP A 103 -5.10 16.22 -33.95
CA ASP A 103 -5.38 14.80 -34.13
C ASP A 103 -6.66 14.34 -33.43
N LEU A 104 -7.28 15.20 -32.59
CA LEU A 104 -8.55 14.94 -31.91
C LEU A 104 -9.74 15.13 -32.87
N GLY A 105 -9.93 14.15 -33.75
CA GLY A 105 -11.09 14.04 -34.62
C GLY A 105 -12.34 13.48 -33.93
N SER A 106 -13.49 13.66 -34.59
CA SER A 106 -14.76 13.08 -34.12
C SER A 106 -14.70 11.55 -34.09
N GLY A 107 -14.93 10.95 -32.93
CA GLY A 107 -14.91 9.50 -32.72
C GLY A 107 -13.59 8.93 -32.20
N CYS A 108 -12.57 9.76 -31.94
CA CYS A 108 -11.31 9.29 -31.33
C CYS A 108 -11.54 8.75 -29.91
N THR A 109 -10.78 7.71 -29.54
CA THR A 109 -10.76 7.15 -28.19
C THR A 109 -9.45 7.50 -27.49
N LEU A 110 -9.54 8.26 -26.40
CA LEU A 110 -8.43 8.57 -25.49
C LEU A 110 -8.25 7.42 -24.51
N LYS A 111 -7.04 6.84 -24.48
CA LYS A 111 -6.66 5.79 -23.54
C LYS A 111 -5.55 6.31 -22.62
N PHE A 112 -5.81 6.23 -21.32
CA PHE A 112 -4.77 6.42 -20.31
C PHE A 112 -4.27 5.02 -19.89
N ASN A 113 -3.01 4.71 -20.20
CA ASN A 113 -2.37 3.49 -19.72
C ASN A 113 -2.01 3.68 -18.25
N LEU A 114 -2.86 3.17 -17.36
CA LEU A 114 -2.67 3.19 -15.90
C LEU A 114 -1.87 1.97 -15.39
N ASP A 115 -1.23 1.21 -16.28
CA ASP A 115 -0.71 -0.12 -15.95
C ASP A 115 0.73 -0.14 -15.40
N ASP A 116 1.44 1.00 -15.35
CA ASP A 116 2.81 1.08 -14.79
C ASP A 116 2.89 1.76 -13.40
N ALA A 117 1.76 2.04 -12.75
CA ALA A 117 1.76 2.40 -11.34
C ALA A 117 1.77 1.12 -10.49
N VAL A 118 2.96 0.71 -10.09
CA VAL A 118 3.33 -0.09 -8.91
C VAL A 118 2.12 -0.55 -8.09
N ALA A 119 2.00 -1.88 -7.94
CA ALA A 119 1.12 -2.55 -6.98
C ALA A 119 1.09 -1.80 -5.63
N MET A 120 0.09 -0.94 -5.46
CA MET A 120 -0.24 -0.37 -4.18
C MET A 120 -0.76 -1.51 -3.32
N GLN A 121 0.04 -1.87 -2.32
CA GLN A 121 -0.49 -2.32 -1.04
C GLN A 121 -1.71 -1.47 -0.68
N PRO A 122 -2.73 -2.05 -0.02
CA PRO A 122 -3.87 -1.27 0.47
C PRO A 122 -3.32 -0.05 1.20
N THR A 123 -3.74 1.15 0.77
CA THR A 123 -3.39 2.42 1.40
C THR A 123 -3.51 2.24 2.92
N PRO A 124 -2.45 2.48 3.70
CA PRO A 124 -2.58 2.44 5.15
C PRO A 124 -3.73 3.39 5.54
N PRO A 125 -4.56 3.03 6.55
CA PRO A 125 -5.62 3.93 7.02
C PRO A 125 -5.00 5.30 7.22
N SER A 126 -5.62 6.33 6.63
CA SER A 126 -5.08 7.69 6.68
C SER A 126 -4.73 8.00 8.13
N VAL A 127 -3.54 8.53 8.39
CA VAL A 127 -3.12 8.86 9.76
C VAL A 127 -4.17 9.73 10.45
N THR A 128 -4.92 10.53 9.68
CA THR A 128 -6.08 11.29 10.14
C THR A 128 -7.18 10.44 10.75
N ASP A 129 -7.48 9.26 10.19
CA ASP A 129 -8.50 8.35 10.68
C ASP A 129 -8.02 7.67 11.96
N THR A 130 -6.73 7.30 12.02
CA THR A 130 -6.14 6.75 13.25
C THR A 130 -6.12 7.78 14.38
N LEU A 131 -5.83 9.05 14.09
CA LEU A 131 -5.90 10.13 15.07
C LEU A 131 -7.34 10.45 15.49
N ALA A 132 -8.29 10.44 14.54
CA ALA A 132 -9.70 10.65 14.84
C ALA A 132 -10.25 9.56 15.78
N THR A 133 -9.88 8.30 15.55
CA THR A 133 -10.25 7.19 16.44
C THR A 133 -9.63 7.32 17.82
N GLN A 134 -8.34 7.69 17.94
CA GLN A 134 -7.68 7.89 19.23
C GLN A 134 -8.27 9.07 20.03
N VAL A 135 -8.56 10.19 19.37
CA VAL A 135 -9.22 11.34 20.01
C VAL A 135 -10.63 10.99 20.49
N ALA A 136 -11.37 10.18 19.73
CA ALA A 136 -12.68 9.69 20.15
C ALA A 136 -12.57 8.75 21.37
N THR A 137 -11.54 7.90 21.45
CA THR A 137 -11.32 7.02 22.60
C THR A 137 -10.99 7.83 23.86
N ILE A 138 -10.04 8.76 23.79
CA ILE A 138 -9.72 9.68 24.89
C ILE A 138 -10.95 10.48 25.34
N GLY A 139 -11.77 10.94 24.38
CA GLY A 139 -13.05 11.61 24.66
C GLY A 139 -14.07 10.72 25.38
N SER A 140 -14.04 9.41 25.15
CA SER A 140 -14.89 8.44 25.85
C SER A 140 -14.38 8.15 27.26
N GLU A 141 -13.06 8.09 27.45
CA GLU A 141 -12.44 7.81 28.75
C GLU A 141 -12.55 9.00 29.71
N THR A 142 -12.39 10.23 29.20
CA THR A 142 -12.61 11.46 29.97
C THR A 142 -14.06 11.60 30.45
N LYS A 143 -15.04 11.21 29.62
CA LYS A 143 -16.44 11.12 30.03
C LYS A 143 -16.67 10.09 31.14
N LYS A 144 -16.08 8.89 31.03
CA LYS A 144 -16.17 7.87 32.10
C LYS A 144 -15.62 8.38 33.43
N ILE A 145 -14.51 9.13 33.43
CA ILE A 145 -13.96 9.74 34.65
C ILE A 145 -14.93 10.76 35.23
N SER A 146 -15.52 11.62 34.39
CA SER A 146 -16.52 12.61 34.82
C SER A 146 -17.74 11.94 35.46
N ASP A 147 -18.26 10.89 34.82
CA ASP A 147 -19.43 10.15 35.31
C ASP A 147 -19.12 9.43 36.63
N LEU A 148 -17.92 8.86 36.78
CA LEU A 148 -17.46 8.24 38.02
C LEU A 148 -17.29 9.26 39.16
N LEU A 149 -16.77 10.46 38.87
CA LEU A 149 -16.65 11.54 39.85
C LEU A 149 -18.02 12.02 40.32
N GLN A 150 -18.97 12.17 39.41
CA GLN A 150 -20.34 12.57 39.75
C GLN A 150 -21.08 11.49 40.56
N ALA A 151 -20.89 10.22 40.22
CA ALA A 151 -21.43 9.10 40.98
C ALA A 151 -20.85 9.03 42.40
N LEU A 152 -19.55 9.34 42.57
CA LEU A 152 -18.91 9.42 43.87
C LEU A 152 -19.51 10.55 44.73
N GLU A 153 -19.71 11.73 44.14
CA GLU A 153 -20.30 12.88 44.81
C GLU A 153 -21.74 12.59 45.27
N LEU A 154 -22.59 12.06 44.37
CA LEU A 154 -23.96 11.65 44.71
C LEU A 154 -24.01 10.57 45.80
N THR A 155 -23.12 9.58 45.74
CA THR A 155 -23.07 8.50 46.73
C THR A 155 -22.61 9.02 48.09
N GLN A 156 -21.67 9.97 48.13
CA GLN A 156 -21.27 10.62 49.37
C GLN A 156 -22.42 11.43 49.95
N THR A 157 -23.06 12.30 49.17
CA THR A 157 -24.16 13.15 49.65
C THR A 157 -25.34 12.33 50.16
N THR A 158 -25.77 11.32 49.40
CA THR A 158 -26.88 10.42 49.81
C THR A 158 -26.56 9.67 51.10
N ARG A 159 -25.30 9.23 51.29
CA ARG A 159 -24.90 8.54 52.53
C ARG A 159 -24.81 9.49 53.71
N TYR A 160 -24.33 10.73 53.52
CA TYR A 160 -24.34 11.75 54.57
C TYR A 160 -25.77 12.07 55.01
N GLU A 161 -26.71 12.22 54.07
CA GLU A 161 -28.13 12.43 54.36
C GLU A 161 -28.74 11.25 55.11
N GLN A 162 -28.48 10.01 54.69
CA GLN A 162 -28.95 8.80 55.40
C GLN A 162 -28.41 8.68 56.83
N ILE A 163 -27.15 9.06 57.07
CA ILE A 163 -26.57 9.08 58.42
C ILE A 163 -27.23 10.15 59.28
N MET A 164 -27.47 11.35 58.73
CA MET A 164 -28.14 12.43 59.43
C MET A 164 -29.61 12.11 59.75
N ASP A 165 -30.32 11.48 58.82
CA ASP A 165 -31.71 11.06 59.03
C ASP A 165 -31.82 9.96 60.09
N ARG A 166 -30.90 8.99 60.10
CA ARG A 166 -30.85 7.97 61.17
C ARG A 166 -30.51 8.57 62.53
N PHE A 167 -29.63 9.57 62.57
CA PHE A 167 -29.29 10.29 63.80
C PHE A 167 -30.48 11.11 64.32
N ASN A 168 -31.24 11.74 63.43
CA ASN A 168 -32.43 12.52 63.77
C ASN A 168 -33.66 11.65 64.09
N ALA A 169 -33.75 10.44 63.53
CA ALA A 169 -34.84 9.49 63.75
C ALA A 169 -34.67 8.60 65.00
N ALA A 170 -33.52 8.68 65.70
CA ALA A 170 -33.33 7.99 66.96
C ALA A 170 -34.30 8.57 68.02
N PRO A 171 -35.08 7.73 68.74
CA PRO A 171 -36.07 8.23 69.69
C PRO A 171 -35.37 8.98 70.82
N ARG A 172 -35.65 10.29 70.93
CA ARG A 172 -35.19 11.13 72.03
C ARG A 172 -35.84 10.59 73.31
N ALA A 173 -35.06 9.88 74.13
CA ALA A 173 -35.52 9.41 75.43
C ALA A 173 -35.98 10.62 76.25
N GLU A 174 -37.28 10.69 76.52
CA GLU A 174 -37.86 11.65 77.45
C GLU A 174 -37.30 11.37 78.85
N SER A 175 -36.65 12.38 79.43
CA SER A 175 -36.20 12.35 80.81
C SER A 175 -37.42 12.35 81.76
N PRO A 176 -37.56 11.39 82.68
CA PRO A 176 -38.58 11.48 83.72
C PRO A 176 -38.17 12.54 84.74
N SER A 177 -39.14 13.33 85.18
CA SER A 177 -39.03 14.28 86.29
C SER A 177 -38.45 13.61 87.53
N SER A 178 -37.54 14.33 88.19
CA SER A 178 -36.94 13.99 89.48
C SER A 178 -37.97 13.55 90.53
N SER A 179 -37.87 12.31 90.98
CA SER A 179 -38.10 11.98 92.38
C SER A 179 -37.26 10.76 92.75
N ALA A 180 -36.67 10.84 93.93
CA ALA A 180 -35.68 9.91 94.43
C ALA A 180 -36.23 8.47 94.50
N ASP A 181 -35.50 7.53 93.89
CA ASP A 181 -35.27 6.19 94.44
C ASP A 181 -34.41 5.34 93.47
N SER A 182 -33.10 5.54 93.58
CA SER A 182 -32.07 4.89 92.78
C SER A 182 -31.69 3.47 93.23
N GLN A 183 -32.56 2.65 93.83
CA GLN A 183 -32.08 1.39 94.44
C GLN A 183 -32.84 0.08 94.16
N ARG A 184 -33.83 0.03 93.26
CA ARG A 184 -34.48 -1.26 92.94
C ARG A 184 -34.65 -1.65 91.47
N LEU A 185 -34.12 -0.90 90.52
CA LEU A 185 -34.19 -1.24 89.08
C LEU A 185 -32.84 -1.56 88.42
N ALA A 186 -31.82 -1.87 89.21
CA ALA A 186 -30.56 -2.44 88.72
C ALA A 186 -30.68 -3.90 88.20
N ARG A 187 -31.88 -4.41 87.89
CA ARG A 187 -32.09 -5.78 87.41
C ARG A 187 -32.95 -5.96 86.17
N VAL A 188 -33.47 -4.89 85.55
CA VAL A 188 -34.21 -4.98 84.27
C VAL A 188 -33.86 -3.81 83.33
N ALA A 189 -32.67 -3.22 83.47
CA ALA A 189 -32.08 -2.39 82.40
C ALA A 189 -31.50 -3.31 81.29
N SER A 190 -32.44 -4.03 80.66
CA SER A 190 -32.45 -4.59 79.31
C SER A 190 -31.12 -5.01 78.65
N PRO A 191 -30.76 -6.31 78.67
CA PRO A 191 -29.85 -6.89 77.67
C PRO A 191 -30.34 -6.71 76.22
N LEU A 192 -31.64 -6.40 76.00
CA LEU A 192 -32.18 -6.06 74.68
C LEU A 192 -31.63 -4.74 74.11
N SER A 193 -31.32 -3.75 74.95
CA SER A 193 -30.81 -2.44 74.49
C SER A 193 -29.33 -2.52 74.11
N THR A 194 -28.52 -3.22 74.90
CA THR A 194 -27.13 -3.51 74.55
C THR A 194 -27.02 -4.42 73.33
N GLN A 195 -27.91 -5.41 73.18
CA GLN A 195 -27.93 -6.28 72.01
C GLN A 195 -28.44 -5.57 70.73
N ALA A 196 -29.33 -4.57 70.86
CA ALA A 196 -29.75 -3.70 69.76
C ALA A 196 -28.61 -2.77 69.32
N LEU A 197 -27.93 -2.12 70.27
CA LEU A 197 -26.75 -1.30 70.01
C LEU A 197 -25.62 -2.13 69.38
N GLU A 198 -25.38 -3.36 69.85
CA GLU A 198 -24.38 -4.26 69.25
C GLU A 198 -24.72 -4.65 67.81
N LYS A 199 -26.00 -4.83 67.49
CA LYS A 199 -26.46 -5.08 66.11
C LYS A 199 -26.21 -3.86 65.23
N GLU A 200 -26.55 -2.66 65.71
CA GLU A 200 -26.29 -1.41 64.99
C GLU A 200 -24.80 -1.14 64.78
N LEU A 201 -23.97 -1.43 65.79
CA LEU A 201 -22.52 -1.30 65.71
C LEU A 201 -21.90 -2.33 64.75
N LYS A 202 -22.49 -3.53 64.65
CA LYS A 202 -22.10 -4.53 63.63
C LYS A 202 -22.52 -4.10 62.23
N THR A 203 -23.73 -3.58 62.05
CA THR A 203 -24.19 -3.08 60.75
C THR A 203 -23.37 -1.87 60.29
N THR A 204 -23.10 -0.90 61.16
CA THR A 204 -22.26 0.27 60.80
C THR A 204 -20.82 -0.15 60.47
N ARG A 205 -20.24 -1.11 61.20
CA ARG A 205 -18.93 -1.68 60.83
C ARG A 205 -18.96 -2.38 59.48
N GLN A 206 -20.03 -3.11 59.18
CA GLN A 206 -20.20 -3.77 57.88
C GLN A 206 -20.36 -2.72 56.76
N GLU A 207 -21.18 -1.70 56.95
CA GLU A 207 -21.37 -0.57 56.02
C GLU A 207 -20.05 0.19 55.78
N LEU A 208 -19.24 0.39 56.83
CA LEU A 208 -17.92 1.04 56.74
C LEU A 208 -16.91 0.16 56.00
N SER A 209 -16.96 -1.17 56.20
CA SER A 209 -16.17 -2.12 55.44
C SER A 209 -16.55 -2.10 53.95
N VAL A 210 -17.85 -2.09 53.64
CA VAL A 210 -18.34 -1.96 52.25
C VAL A 210 -17.90 -0.62 51.66
N LEU A 211 -17.97 0.49 52.41
CA LEU A 211 -17.52 1.80 51.93
C LEU A 211 -16.02 1.83 51.63
N ARG A 212 -15.19 1.23 52.50
CA ARG A 212 -13.74 1.11 52.26
C ARG A 212 -13.45 0.26 51.03
N GLN A 213 -14.20 -0.84 50.85
CA GLN A 213 -14.07 -1.70 49.67
C GLN A 213 -14.45 -0.96 48.40
N THR A 214 -15.60 -0.29 48.35
CA THR A 214 -16.04 0.46 47.16
C THR A 214 -15.08 1.60 46.86
N HIS A 215 -14.62 2.35 47.88
CA HIS A 215 -13.63 3.41 47.69
C HIS A 215 -12.29 2.86 47.16
N SER A 216 -11.84 1.70 47.65
CA SER A 216 -10.63 1.04 47.15
C SER A 216 -10.80 0.57 45.70
N GLN A 217 -11.97 0.05 45.34
CA GLN A 217 -12.30 -0.34 43.97
C GLN A 217 -12.31 0.87 43.04
N TYR A 218 -13.01 1.94 43.39
CA TYR A 218 -13.02 3.18 42.61
C TYR A 218 -11.65 3.81 42.44
N ARG A 219 -10.84 3.81 43.51
CA ARG A 219 -9.45 4.30 43.42
C ARG A 219 -8.65 3.47 42.43
N SER A 220 -8.73 2.14 42.50
CA SER A 220 -8.05 1.24 41.56
C SER A 220 -8.55 1.44 40.12
N GLU A 221 -9.85 1.60 39.92
CA GLU A 221 -10.45 1.86 38.60
C GLU A 221 -9.99 3.20 38.04
N THR A 222 -9.97 4.25 38.86
CA THR A 222 -9.48 5.59 38.47
C THR A 222 -7.99 5.56 38.14
N GLU A 223 -7.18 4.87 38.95
CA GLU A 223 -5.75 4.67 38.67
C GLU A 223 -5.56 3.91 37.34
N SER A 224 -6.38 2.88 37.07
CA SER A 224 -6.32 2.12 35.81
C SER A 224 -6.73 2.94 34.58
N LEU A 225 -7.80 3.74 34.68
CA LEU A 225 -8.24 4.63 33.59
C LEU A 225 -7.21 5.73 33.33
N LEU A 226 -6.60 6.29 34.38
CA LEU A 226 -5.54 7.28 34.22
C LEU A 226 -4.30 6.69 33.53
N THR A 227 -3.95 5.42 33.82
CA THR A 227 -2.87 4.74 33.11
C THR A 227 -3.21 4.47 31.65
N GLU A 228 -4.47 4.15 31.34
CA GLU A 228 -4.92 3.92 29.97
C GLU A 228 -4.87 5.23 29.15
N ILE A 229 -5.41 6.33 29.69
CA ILE A 229 -5.32 7.66 29.05
C ILE A 229 -3.87 8.06 28.78
N ARG A 230 -2.96 7.82 29.74
CA ARG A 230 -1.52 8.11 29.55
C ARG A 230 -0.93 7.27 28.42
N ARG A 231 -1.26 5.99 28.36
CA ARG A 231 -0.81 5.06 27.31
C ARG A 231 -1.31 5.50 25.94
N GLU A 232 -2.59 5.87 25.84
CA GLU A 232 -3.18 6.35 24.59
C GLU A 232 -2.61 7.71 24.16
N TYR A 233 -2.36 8.62 25.10
CA TYR A 233 -1.69 9.89 24.85
C TYR A 233 -0.26 9.71 24.33
N ASP A 234 0.53 8.82 24.94
CA ASP A 234 1.88 8.51 24.48
C ASP A 234 1.87 7.85 23.09
N ALA A 235 0.91 6.96 22.83
CA ALA A 235 0.71 6.38 21.51
C ALA A 235 0.35 7.45 20.45
N MET A 236 -0.57 8.37 20.78
CA MET A 236 -0.94 9.50 19.92
C MET A 236 0.25 10.40 19.62
N LYS A 237 1.05 10.73 20.65
CA LYS A 237 2.27 11.53 20.51
C LYS A 237 3.29 10.85 19.59
N GLN A 238 3.46 9.53 19.70
CA GLN A 238 4.36 8.79 18.82
C GLN A 238 3.85 8.71 17.37
N THR A 239 2.54 8.56 17.16
CA THR A 239 1.96 8.60 15.81
C THR A 239 2.06 9.98 15.18
N LEU A 240 1.90 11.04 15.97
CA LEU A 240 2.02 12.42 15.54
C LEU A 240 3.46 12.78 15.17
N ALA A 241 4.44 12.31 15.96
CA ALA A 241 5.87 12.47 15.65
C ALA A 241 6.31 11.76 14.36
N LYS A 242 5.61 10.68 13.96
CA LYS A 242 5.89 9.92 12.74
C LYS A 242 5.09 10.41 11.53
N ALA A 243 4.20 11.39 11.70
CA ALA A 243 3.32 11.88 10.67
C ALA A 243 3.36 13.42 10.60
N PRO A 244 4.36 14.00 9.91
CA PRO A 244 4.46 15.44 9.72
C PRO A 244 3.20 16.04 9.06
N SER A 245 2.50 15.25 8.23
CA SER A 245 1.21 15.62 7.64
C SER A 245 0.09 15.86 8.66
N ALA A 246 0.09 15.13 9.79
CA ALA A 246 -0.92 15.28 10.83
C ALA A 246 -0.69 16.54 11.68
N LEU A 247 0.57 16.84 12.03
CA LEU A 247 0.93 18.11 12.66
C LEU A 247 0.56 19.27 11.76
N ARG A 248 0.86 19.15 10.46
CA ARG A 248 0.46 20.16 9.47
C ARG A 248 -1.06 20.34 9.40
N ALA A 249 -1.84 19.27 9.43
CA ALA A 249 -3.31 19.35 9.44
C ALA A 249 -3.85 20.06 10.70
N LEU A 250 -3.25 19.83 11.87
CA LEU A 250 -3.61 20.53 13.11
C LEU A 250 -3.30 22.03 13.01
N ILE A 251 -2.13 22.38 12.46
CA ILE A 251 -1.74 23.78 12.24
C ILE A 251 -2.69 24.46 11.25
N GLU A 252 -3.04 23.83 10.13
CA GLU A 252 -3.98 24.40 9.16
C GLU A 252 -5.41 24.52 9.75
N SER A 253 -5.86 23.54 10.55
CA SER A 253 -7.13 23.64 11.27
C SER A 253 -7.14 24.81 12.27
N GLY A 254 -6.05 24.97 13.04
CA GLY A 254 -5.94 26.08 13.97
C GLY A 254 -5.85 27.44 13.28
N LYS A 255 -5.10 27.52 12.16
CA LYS A 255 -4.99 28.72 11.32
C LYS A 255 -6.34 29.12 10.73
N THR A 256 -7.12 28.16 10.23
CA THR A 256 -8.46 28.44 9.69
C THR A 256 -9.44 28.90 10.77
N LYS A 257 -9.40 28.31 11.98
CA LYS A 257 -10.20 28.78 13.12
C LYS A 257 -9.82 30.19 13.55
N LEU A 258 -8.52 30.46 13.68
CA LEU A 258 -8.00 31.76 14.07
C LEU A 258 -8.39 32.85 13.06
N GLY A 259 -8.26 32.55 11.76
CA GLY A 259 -8.65 33.44 10.68
C GLY A 259 -10.15 33.75 10.70
N LYS A 260 -11.00 32.72 10.74
CA LYS A 260 -12.47 32.89 10.80
C LYS A 260 -12.91 33.72 12.00
N SER A 261 -12.38 33.41 13.19
CA SER A 261 -12.74 34.15 14.40
C SER A 261 -12.24 35.60 14.33
N ALA A 262 -11.05 35.86 13.76
CA ALA A 262 -10.57 37.23 13.53
C ALA A 262 -11.48 38.00 12.56
N ASP A 263 -11.90 37.36 11.46
CA ASP A 263 -12.80 37.96 10.46
C ASP A 263 -14.17 38.25 11.06
N GLU A 264 -14.72 37.34 11.88
CA GLU A 264 -16.00 37.51 12.57
C GLU A 264 -15.96 38.63 13.63
N ILE A 265 -14.88 38.72 14.42
CA ILE A 265 -14.67 39.80 15.38
C ILE A 265 -14.53 41.14 14.65
N ALA A 266 -13.76 41.17 13.55
CA ALA A 266 -13.58 42.37 12.74
C ALA A 266 -14.90 42.86 12.14
N ALA A 267 -15.69 41.94 11.54
CA ALA A 267 -16.98 42.26 10.95
C ALA A 267 -17.95 42.84 12.01
N ARG A 268 -18.08 42.21 13.18
CA ARG A 268 -18.93 42.73 14.26
C ARG A 268 -18.44 44.05 14.84
N ASN A 269 -17.13 44.24 14.95
CA ASN A 269 -16.56 45.51 15.38
C ASN A 269 -16.85 46.64 14.38
N ASP A 270 -16.81 46.36 13.07
CA ASP A 270 -17.17 47.34 12.02
C ASP A 270 -18.67 47.65 12.01
N GLU A 271 -19.53 46.64 12.21
CA GLU A 271 -20.97 46.83 12.39
C GLU A 271 -21.29 47.68 13.64
N LEU A 272 -20.61 47.40 14.76
CA LEU A 272 -20.76 48.18 15.98
C LEU A 272 -20.27 49.62 15.80
N ARG A 273 -19.13 49.80 15.12
CA ARG A 273 -18.59 51.13 14.79
C ARG A 273 -19.56 51.93 13.92
N THR A 274 -20.11 51.34 12.86
CA THR A 274 -21.07 52.01 11.98
C THR A 274 -22.35 52.39 12.72
N LEU A 275 -22.84 51.55 13.63
CA LEU A 275 -23.98 51.85 14.50
C LEU A 275 -23.68 52.98 15.50
N ILE A 276 -22.49 53.00 16.11
CA ILE A 276 -22.06 54.09 17.00
C ILE A 276 -21.94 55.40 16.20
N ASP A 277 -21.36 55.36 15.00
CA ASP A 277 -21.21 56.53 14.14
C ASP A 277 -22.57 57.10 13.70
N SER A 278 -23.55 56.25 13.37
CA SER A 278 -24.92 56.71 13.04
C SER A 278 -25.60 57.37 14.23
N ILE A 279 -25.50 56.79 15.42
CA ILE A 279 -26.07 57.37 16.65
C ILE A 279 -25.35 58.69 17.00
N ARG A 280 -24.02 58.74 16.84
CA ARG A 280 -23.26 59.98 17.02
C ARG A 280 -23.75 61.07 16.07
N GLN A 281 -23.99 60.71 14.81
CA GLN A 281 -24.52 61.64 13.81
C GLN A 281 -25.92 62.14 14.20
N ASP A 282 -26.80 61.25 14.64
CA ASP A 282 -28.16 61.57 15.07
C ASP A 282 -28.21 62.49 16.30
N ILE A 283 -27.28 62.32 17.24
CA ILE A 283 -27.17 63.20 18.42
C ILE A 283 -26.60 64.56 18.00
N THR A 284 -25.55 64.58 17.17
CA THR A 284 -24.79 65.79 16.86
C THR A 284 -25.51 66.69 15.85
N GLN A 285 -26.05 66.10 14.77
CA GLN A 285 -26.70 66.83 13.69
C GLN A 285 -28.19 67.06 13.96
N HIS A 286 -28.87 66.06 14.52
CA HIS A 286 -30.34 66.11 14.68
C HIS A 286 -30.79 66.42 16.12
N ARG A 287 -29.86 66.57 17.08
CA ARG A 287 -30.13 66.80 18.52
C ARG A 287 -31.14 65.80 19.11
N SER A 288 -31.21 64.61 18.53
CA SER A 288 -32.07 63.54 18.99
C SER A 288 -31.45 62.90 20.24
N ARG A 289 -32.30 62.34 21.10
CA ARG A 289 -31.84 61.57 22.27
C ARG A 289 -31.68 60.11 21.86
N ALA A 290 -30.49 59.55 22.06
CA ALA A 290 -30.26 58.12 21.83
C ALA A 290 -31.20 57.28 22.69
N SER A 291 -31.74 56.22 22.09
CA SER A 291 -32.63 55.30 22.79
C SER A 291 -31.84 54.52 23.86
N PRO A 292 -32.32 54.46 25.11
CA PRO A 292 -31.63 53.72 26.18
C PRO A 292 -31.49 52.22 25.86
N LYS A 293 -32.42 51.66 25.06
CA LYS A 293 -32.33 50.26 24.61
C LYS A 293 -31.16 50.02 23.65
N ILE A 294 -30.86 51.00 22.79
CA ILE A 294 -29.75 50.91 21.82
C ILE A 294 -28.42 51.13 22.54
N MET A 295 -28.35 52.07 23.49
CA MET A 295 -27.16 52.25 24.32
C MET A 295 -26.82 51.00 25.12
N ALA A 296 -27.83 50.37 25.74
CA ALA A 296 -27.64 49.10 26.45
C ALA A 296 -27.33 47.92 25.51
N PHE A 297 -27.63 48.02 24.21
CA PHE A 297 -27.23 47.04 23.21
C PHE A 297 -25.75 47.23 22.83
N ILE A 298 -25.32 48.46 22.56
CA ILE A 298 -23.91 48.81 22.31
C ILE A 298 -23.02 48.36 23.46
N GLU A 299 -23.41 48.66 24.70
CA GLU A 299 -22.65 48.26 25.89
C GLU A 299 -22.49 46.74 25.99
N ARG A 300 -23.54 45.97 25.68
CA ARG A 300 -23.48 44.50 25.65
C ARG A 300 -22.62 43.98 24.50
N GLU A 301 -22.72 44.59 23.32
CA GLU A 301 -21.94 44.17 22.15
C GLU A 301 -20.45 44.51 22.33
N CYS A 302 -20.11 45.68 22.91
CA CYS A 302 -18.75 46.02 23.32
C CYS A 302 -18.18 44.95 24.27
N ALA A 303 -18.91 44.59 25.32
CA ALA A 303 -18.46 43.58 26.28
C ALA A 303 -18.33 42.18 25.64
N ALA A 304 -19.19 41.84 24.68
CA ALA A 304 -19.11 40.57 23.95
C ALA A 304 -17.86 40.51 23.06
N ILE A 305 -17.59 41.56 22.28
CA ILE A 305 -16.40 41.69 21.45
C ILE A 305 -15.12 41.69 22.30
N GLU A 306 -15.11 42.41 23.43
CA GLU A 306 -13.97 42.41 24.37
C GLU A 306 -13.66 41.00 24.89
N LYS A 307 -14.70 40.24 25.26
CA LYS A 307 -14.53 38.86 25.71
C LYS A 307 -13.97 37.98 24.61
N GLU A 308 -14.52 38.04 23.40
CA GLU A 308 -14.05 37.21 22.29
C GLU A 308 -12.65 37.58 21.82
N LEU A 309 -12.28 38.86 21.91
CA LEU A 309 -10.92 39.31 21.65
C LEU A 309 -9.95 38.73 22.69
N ALA A 310 -10.37 38.66 23.96
CA ALA A 310 -9.59 37.99 25.01
C ALA A 310 -9.48 36.47 24.77
N ASP A 311 -10.58 35.81 24.40
CA ASP A 311 -10.59 34.38 24.06
C ASP A 311 -9.71 34.09 22.83
N HIS A 312 -9.74 34.97 21.82
CA HIS A 312 -8.88 34.88 20.62
C HIS A 312 -7.40 35.03 20.96
N LEU A 313 -7.07 36.02 21.81
CA LEU A 313 -5.70 36.22 22.30
C LEU A 313 -5.20 35.03 23.11
N ALA A 314 -6.01 34.49 24.03
CA ALA A 314 -5.68 33.31 24.81
C ALA A 314 -5.39 32.09 23.90
N PHE A 315 -6.24 31.89 22.88
CA PHE A 315 -6.00 30.82 21.91
C PHE A 315 -4.67 31.01 21.15
N VAL A 316 -4.31 32.24 20.76
CA VAL A 316 -3.01 32.52 20.13
C VAL A 316 -1.84 32.19 21.06
N GLU A 317 -1.94 32.57 22.34
CA GLU A 317 -0.91 32.28 23.34
C GLU A 317 -0.71 30.77 23.54
N ASP A 318 -1.79 29.99 23.50
CA ASP A 318 -1.75 28.53 23.63
C ASP A 318 -1.16 27.82 22.40
N VAL A 319 -1.56 28.22 21.19
CA VAL A 319 -1.14 27.51 19.96
C VAL A 319 0.25 27.92 19.48
N LYS A 320 0.70 29.15 19.76
CA LYS A 320 1.99 29.67 19.34
C LYS A 320 3.19 28.79 19.73
N PRO A 321 3.37 28.34 20.98
CA PRO A 321 4.49 27.47 21.35
C PRO A 321 4.40 26.11 20.66
N VAL A 322 3.19 25.55 20.50
CA VAL A 322 2.96 24.26 19.84
C VAL A 322 3.36 24.32 18.37
N TRP A 323 2.93 25.37 17.65
CA TRP A 323 3.26 25.55 16.24
C TRP A 323 4.75 25.83 16.05
N LYS A 324 5.35 26.62 16.94
CA LYS A 324 6.79 26.88 16.92
C LYS A 324 7.59 25.58 17.03
N ASN A 325 7.27 24.73 18.00
CA ASN A 325 7.95 23.43 18.16
C ASN A 325 7.75 22.55 16.92
N ALA A 326 6.52 22.49 16.37
CA ALA A 326 6.24 21.71 15.17
C ALA A 326 7.03 22.20 13.95
N TRP A 327 7.21 23.52 13.80
CA TRP A 327 8.04 24.08 12.73
C TRP A 327 9.53 23.80 12.95
N GLU A 328 10.02 23.88 14.19
CA GLU A 328 11.41 23.55 14.53
C GLU A 328 11.72 22.08 14.20
N ASP A 329 10.83 21.15 14.57
CA ASP A 329 10.97 19.73 14.25
C ASP A 329 10.97 19.48 12.74
N GLU A 330 10.04 20.11 12.00
CA GLU A 330 9.96 19.98 10.54
C GLU A 330 11.22 20.55 9.86
N LEU A 331 11.71 21.70 10.32
CA LEU A 331 12.93 22.30 9.79
C LEU A 331 14.17 21.44 10.07
N GLN A 332 14.27 20.82 11.25
CA GLN A 332 15.33 19.86 11.57
C GLN A 332 15.25 18.64 10.65
N ASN A 333 14.05 18.12 10.39
CA ASN A 333 13.87 17.01 9.46
C ASN A 333 14.33 17.38 8.04
N ILE A 334 13.89 18.53 7.52
CA ILE A 334 14.29 19.03 6.20
C ILE A 334 15.81 19.24 6.13
N MET A 335 16.43 19.81 7.18
CA MET A 335 17.88 19.97 7.24
C MET A 335 18.61 18.63 7.23
N GLY A 336 18.10 17.64 7.96
CA GLY A 336 18.64 16.27 7.97
C GLY A 336 18.54 15.61 6.59
N GLU A 337 17.40 15.74 5.91
CA GLU A 337 17.17 15.23 4.56
C GLU A 337 18.11 15.91 3.54
N GLN A 338 18.27 17.23 3.62
CA GLN A 338 19.20 17.97 2.75
C GLN A 338 20.65 17.53 2.96
N LEU A 339 21.08 17.35 4.21
CA LEU A 339 22.42 16.85 4.51
C LEU A 339 22.61 15.43 3.99
N PHE A 340 21.62 14.55 4.19
CA PHE A 340 21.66 13.19 3.66
C PHE A 340 21.81 13.17 2.14
N VAL A 341 21.05 13.98 1.41
CA VAL A 341 21.16 14.06 -0.06
C VAL A 341 22.55 14.55 -0.46
N LYS A 342 23.11 15.55 0.24
CA LYS A 342 24.45 16.04 -0.01
C LYS A 342 25.52 14.97 0.23
N ASP A 343 25.39 14.20 1.31
CA ASP A 343 26.32 13.09 1.62
C ASP A 343 26.22 11.97 0.58
N GLN A 344 25.02 11.64 0.12
CA GLN A 344 24.83 10.68 -0.98
C GLN A 344 25.44 11.19 -2.28
N GLN A 345 25.29 12.48 -2.58
CA GLN A 345 25.92 13.08 -3.76
C GLN A 345 27.45 12.97 -3.69
N ALA A 346 28.06 13.32 -2.55
CA ALA A 346 29.50 13.20 -2.37
C ALA A 346 29.99 11.75 -2.55
N LEU A 347 29.29 10.77 -1.95
CA LEU A 347 29.58 9.35 -2.15
C LEU A 347 29.50 8.93 -3.61
N LEU A 348 28.47 9.37 -4.34
CA LEU A 348 28.32 9.06 -5.75
C LEU A 348 29.42 9.69 -6.61
N GLU A 349 29.85 10.92 -6.29
CA GLU A 349 30.98 11.57 -6.94
C GLU A 349 32.28 10.80 -6.73
N ASP A 350 32.54 10.33 -5.50
CA ASP A 350 33.69 9.48 -5.18
C ASP A 350 33.65 8.15 -5.95
N LEU A 351 32.51 7.45 -5.91
CA LEU A 351 32.33 6.19 -6.64
C LEU A 351 32.44 6.36 -8.16
N GLN A 352 31.96 7.48 -8.71
CA GLN A 352 32.16 7.80 -10.12
C GLN A 352 33.64 8.05 -10.44
N HIS A 353 34.37 8.73 -9.56
CA HIS A 353 35.80 8.94 -9.73
C HIS A 353 36.55 7.60 -9.69
N GLU A 354 36.28 6.76 -8.69
CA GLU A 354 36.85 5.41 -8.59
C GLU A 354 36.54 4.56 -9.82
N ASN A 355 35.30 4.58 -10.32
CA ASN A 355 34.91 3.85 -11.52
C ASN A 355 35.69 4.32 -12.76
N LYS A 356 35.86 5.64 -12.94
CA LYS A 356 36.70 6.21 -14.02
C LYS A 356 38.14 5.75 -13.91
N VAL A 357 38.70 5.68 -12.70
CA VAL A 357 40.06 5.18 -12.45
C VAL A 357 40.15 3.69 -12.79
N MET A 358 39.21 2.86 -12.32
CA MET A 358 39.16 1.43 -12.65
C MET A 358 38.99 1.18 -14.14
N HIS A 359 38.20 1.99 -14.83
CA HIS A 359 38.05 1.92 -16.28
C HIS A 359 39.38 2.20 -17.02
N LYS A 360 40.15 3.20 -16.57
CA LYS A 360 41.50 3.47 -17.12
C LYS A 360 42.45 2.29 -16.89
N PHE A 361 42.46 1.71 -15.68
CA PHE A 361 43.26 0.52 -15.39
C PHE A 361 42.86 -0.67 -16.25
N TYR A 362 41.56 -0.88 -16.47
CA TYR A 362 41.05 -1.91 -17.36
C TYR A 362 41.50 -1.67 -18.81
N GLN A 363 41.46 -0.43 -19.32
CA GLN A 363 41.97 -0.10 -20.65
C GLN A 363 43.48 -0.39 -20.77
N GLN A 364 44.27 -0.06 -19.74
CA GLN A 364 45.70 -0.37 -19.70
C GLN A 364 45.95 -1.89 -19.70
N LEU A 365 45.20 -2.65 -18.89
CA LEU A 365 45.27 -4.11 -18.88
C LEU A 365 44.88 -4.71 -20.22
N LYS A 366 43.84 -4.18 -20.88
CA LYS A 366 43.45 -4.59 -22.22
C LYS A 366 44.57 -4.34 -23.23
N GLN A 367 45.19 -3.17 -23.22
CA GLN A 367 46.35 -2.86 -24.08
C GLN A 367 47.52 -3.83 -23.83
N TYR A 368 47.84 -4.10 -22.57
CA TYR A 368 48.88 -5.07 -22.21
C TYR A 368 48.56 -6.48 -22.71
N ALA A 369 47.31 -6.93 -22.53
CA ALA A 369 46.85 -8.21 -23.03
C ALA A 369 46.92 -8.29 -24.57
N THR A 370 46.55 -7.22 -25.27
CA THR A 370 46.69 -7.14 -26.73
C THR A 370 48.16 -7.21 -27.14
N ILE A 371 49.06 -6.47 -26.50
CA ILE A 371 50.51 -6.54 -26.79
C ILE A 371 51.06 -7.95 -26.56
N GLN A 372 50.66 -8.62 -25.47
CA GLN A 372 51.05 -10.00 -25.18
C GLN A 372 50.57 -10.98 -26.26
N LEU A 373 49.35 -10.80 -26.77
CA LEU A 373 48.80 -11.62 -27.86
C LEU A 373 49.51 -11.34 -29.18
N THR A 374 49.72 -10.08 -29.56
CA THR A 374 50.43 -9.70 -30.79
C THR A 374 51.92 -10.07 -30.76
N ALA A 375 52.56 -10.01 -29.58
CA ALA A 375 53.92 -10.51 -29.39
C ALA A 375 54.01 -12.05 -29.48
N GLY A 376 52.87 -12.75 -29.36
CA GLY A 376 52.75 -14.18 -29.62
C GLY A 376 52.41 -14.52 -31.09
N GLU A 377 51.83 -13.60 -31.87
CA GLU A 377 51.40 -13.85 -33.25
C GLU A 377 52.50 -13.68 -34.31
N ASP A 378 53.57 -12.93 -34.04
CA ASP A 378 54.82 -12.97 -34.82
C ASP A 378 55.63 -14.28 -34.55
N GLY A 379 54.98 -15.29 -33.99
CA GLY A 379 55.54 -16.53 -33.50
C GLY A 379 55.14 -17.78 -34.28
N ALA A 380 54.92 -17.69 -35.60
CA ALA A 380 55.11 -18.84 -36.48
C ALA A 380 56.64 -19.08 -36.65
N GLY A 381 57.27 -19.59 -35.59
CA GLY A 381 58.68 -20.01 -35.56
C GLY A 381 59.70 -18.88 -35.38
N GLY A 382 60.13 -18.61 -34.15
CA GLY A 382 61.23 -17.66 -33.94
C GLY A 382 61.65 -17.46 -32.49
N ALA A 383 62.79 -18.07 -32.15
CA ALA A 383 63.74 -17.66 -31.12
C ALA A 383 63.24 -16.84 -29.92
N ARG A 384 63.36 -17.44 -28.72
CA ARG A 384 63.75 -16.68 -27.53
C ARG A 384 64.85 -15.71 -27.93
N SER A 385 64.63 -14.39 -27.82
CA SER A 385 65.74 -13.46 -27.91
C SER A 385 66.76 -13.93 -26.85
N PRO A 386 68.05 -14.09 -27.21
CA PRO A 386 69.03 -14.38 -26.21
C PRO A 386 69.06 -13.13 -25.33
N ARG A 387 68.67 -13.27 -24.06
CA ARG A 387 69.15 -12.34 -23.05
C ARG A 387 70.67 -12.44 -23.15
N ILE A 388 71.31 -11.44 -23.74
CA ILE A 388 72.73 -11.22 -23.56
C ILE A 388 72.85 -10.87 -22.09
N ILE A 389 73.08 -11.91 -21.28
CA ILE A 389 73.59 -11.78 -19.94
C ILE A 389 75.04 -11.39 -20.17
N GLU A 390 75.34 -10.09 -20.10
CA GLU A 390 76.70 -9.65 -19.85
C GLU A 390 77.09 -10.26 -18.51
N VAL A 391 77.84 -11.36 -18.56
CA VAL A 391 78.39 -12.01 -17.38
C VAL A 391 79.40 -11.03 -16.81
N ALA A 392 78.99 -10.30 -15.78
CA ALA A 392 79.89 -9.53 -14.95
C ALA A 392 80.99 -10.46 -14.39
N PRO A 393 82.23 -9.95 -14.16
CA PRO A 393 83.36 -10.76 -13.73
C PRO A 393 83.05 -11.63 -12.50
N PRO A 394 83.68 -12.81 -12.37
CA PRO A 394 83.29 -13.86 -11.42
C PRO A 394 83.39 -13.50 -9.92
N GLU A 395 83.83 -12.29 -9.55
CA GLU A 395 83.85 -11.84 -8.15
C GLU A 395 82.52 -11.25 -7.66
N ASP A 396 81.71 -10.60 -8.52
CA ASP A 396 80.47 -9.94 -8.08
C ASP A 396 79.25 -10.88 -8.02
N GLY A 397 79.26 -11.96 -8.81
CA GLY A 397 78.15 -12.91 -8.86
C GLY A 397 77.95 -13.68 -7.55
N ALA A 398 79.03 -13.93 -6.79
CA ALA A 398 78.97 -14.61 -5.51
C ALA A 398 78.33 -13.71 -4.42
N MET A 399 78.64 -12.42 -4.44
CA MET A 399 78.05 -11.45 -3.52
C MET A 399 76.55 -11.26 -3.80
N ILE A 400 76.16 -11.15 -5.08
CA ILE A 400 74.76 -11.02 -5.49
C ILE A 400 73.97 -12.29 -5.14
N LEU A 401 74.52 -13.47 -5.37
CA LEU A 401 73.88 -14.73 -4.97
C LEU A 401 73.73 -14.80 -3.45
N GLN A 402 74.74 -14.37 -2.69
CA GLN A 402 74.67 -14.36 -1.24
C GLN A 402 73.67 -13.33 -0.72
N ASP A 403 73.58 -12.16 -1.34
CA ASP A 403 72.61 -11.11 -1.01
C ASP A 403 71.17 -11.56 -1.33
N VAL A 404 70.97 -12.23 -2.47
CA VAL A 404 69.70 -12.88 -2.84
C VAL A 404 69.37 -14.02 -1.86
N PHE A 405 70.35 -14.84 -1.44
CA PHE A 405 70.13 -15.88 -0.44
C PHE A 405 69.82 -15.29 0.94
N GLN A 406 70.43 -14.17 1.31
CA GLN A 406 70.16 -13.46 2.56
C GLN A 406 68.79 -12.80 2.53
N GLU A 407 68.38 -12.24 1.39
CA GLU A 407 67.05 -11.70 1.15
C GLU A 407 65.99 -12.80 1.16
N ILE A 408 66.22 -13.95 0.52
CA ILE A 408 65.36 -15.15 0.59
C ILE A 408 65.22 -15.66 2.02
N HIS A 409 66.28 -15.54 2.84
CA HIS A 409 66.26 -15.94 4.24
C HIS A 409 65.55 -14.92 5.15
N CYS A 410 65.47 -13.66 4.74
CA CYS A 410 64.78 -12.56 5.43
C CYS A 410 63.34 -12.34 4.96
N ILE A 411 62.90 -12.97 3.87
CA ILE A 411 61.50 -12.94 3.43
C ILE A 411 60.68 -13.77 4.42
N ASP A 412 59.97 -13.08 5.30
CA ASP A 412 59.01 -13.68 6.22
C ASP A 412 57.88 -14.34 5.41
N VAL A 413 57.77 -15.66 5.52
CA VAL A 413 56.81 -16.48 4.80
C VAL A 413 55.42 -16.26 5.41
N ASN A 414 54.80 -15.13 5.04
CA ASN A 414 53.49 -14.75 5.57
C ASN A 414 52.39 -15.64 4.94
N SER A 415 52.03 -16.71 5.65
CA SER A 415 51.01 -17.68 5.25
C SER A 415 49.65 -17.02 5.00
N GLN A 416 49.28 -16.00 5.78
CA GLN A 416 48.03 -15.25 5.65
C GLN A 416 47.94 -14.53 4.31
N LYS A 417 49.00 -13.76 3.96
CA LYS A 417 49.07 -13.07 2.66
C LYS A 417 49.02 -14.04 1.48
N ARG A 418 49.65 -15.21 1.60
CA ARG A 418 49.56 -16.27 0.59
C ARG A 418 48.15 -16.86 0.49
N LEU A 419 47.48 -17.07 1.62
CA LEU A 419 46.12 -17.61 1.65
C LEU A 419 45.14 -16.64 0.99
N GLU A 420 45.22 -15.35 1.32
CA GLU A 420 44.38 -14.32 0.69
C GLU A 420 44.72 -14.14 -0.81
N ALA A 421 45.99 -14.25 -1.19
CA ALA A 421 46.38 -14.21 -2.60
C ALA A 421 45.81 -15.43 -3.35
N PHE A 422 45.82 -16.61 -2.73
CA PHE A 422 45.24 -17.82 -3.30
C PHE A 422 43.71 -17.70 -3.42
N GLU A 423 43.03 -17.18 -2.40
CA GLU A 423 41.58 -16.96 -2.42
C GLU A 423 41.17 -15.93 -3.48
N ARG A 424 41.92 -14.82 -3.61
CA ARG A 424 41.71 -13.84 -4.68
C ARG A 424 41.96 -14.46 -6.07
N ALA A 425 43.02 -15.25 -6.23
CA ALA A 425 43.31 -15.94 -7.48
C ALA A 425 42.22 -16.97 -7.83
N GLN A 426 41.71 -17.70 -6.85
CA GLN A 426 40.61 -18.65 -7.02
C GLN A 426 39.32 -17.94 -7.41
N LYS A 427 39.01 -16.80 -6.80
CA LYS A 427 37.85 -15.95 -7.14
C LYS A 427 37.95 -15.36 -8.54
N VAL A 428 39.14 -14.94 -8.96
CA VAL A 428 39.40 -14.48 -10.35
C VAL A 428 39.21 -15.63 -11.33
N ARG A 429 39.77 -16.81 -11.04
CA ARG A 429 39.62 -18.01 -11.88
C ARG A 429 38.18 -18.48 -11.97
N GLN A 430 37.42 -18.36 -10.89
CA GLN A 430 36.01 -18.70 -10.87
C GLN A 430 35.19 -17.71 -11.71
N ARG A 431 35.46 -16.41 -11.61
CA ARG A 431 34.88 -15.41 -12.50
C ARG A 431 35.27 -15.63 -13.96
N GLU A 432 36.50 -16.07 -14.23
CA GLU A 432 36.95 -16.42 -15.59
C GLU A 432 36.23 -17.66 -16.12
N LEU A 433 36.04 -18.70 -15.30
CA LEU A 433 35.24 -19.88 -15.63
C LEU A 433 33.78 -19.54 -15.88
N GLU A 434 33.19 -18.66 -15.07
CA GLU A 434 31.81 -18.18 -15.22
C GLU A 434 31.65 -17.26 -16.44
N ALA A 435 32.69 -16.48 -16.77
CA ALA A 435 32.71 -15.62 -17.96
C ALA A 435 33.06 -16.39 -19.24
N ARG A 436 33.62 -17.60 -19.13
CA ARG A 436 33.96 -18.45 -20.25
C ARG A 436 32.71 -19.22 -20.70
N THR A 437 31.81 -18.52 -21.39
CA THR A 437 30.80 -19.15 -22.23
C THR A 437 31.47 -19.90 -23.38
N ASN A 438 30.91 -21.05 -23.76
CA ASN A 438 31.46 -21.85 -24.86
C ASN A 438 31.45 -21.01 -26.14
N GLU A 439 32.58 -20.92 -26.83
CA GLU A 439 32.72 -20.21 -28.13
C GLU A 439 31.63 -20.64 -29.13
N PHE A 440 31.21 -21.91 -29.05
CA PHE A 440 30.11 -22.48 -29.81
C PHE A 440 28.71 -21.91 -29.46
N GLU A 441 28.47 -21.53 -28.20
CA GLU A 441 27.21 -20.91 -27.76
C GLU A 441 27.12 -19.44 -28.19
N GLU A 442 28.24 -18.71 -28.19
CA GLU A 442 28.29 -17.35 -28.74
C GLU A 442 28.03 -17.36 -30.25
N GLU A 443 28.64 -18.28 -31.01
CA GLU A 443 28.36 -18.47 -32.44
C GLU A 443 26.91 -18.90 -32.71
N LEU A 444 26.34 -19.78 -31.89
CA LEU A 444 24.92 -20.18 -31.98
C LEU A 444 23.98 -19.02 -31.70
N SER A 445 24.29 -18.18 -30.71
CA SER A 445 23.49 -16.99 -30.42
C SER A 445 23.49 -16.02 -31.60
N GLY A 446 24.65 -15.82 -32.26
CA GLY A 446 24.76 -15.03 -33.49
C GLY A 446 23.98 -15.64 -34.65
N PHE A 447 24.10 -16.95 -34.86
CA PHE A 447 23.43 -17.68 -35.95
C PHE A 447 21.91 -17.75 -35.80
N VAL A 448 21.40 -17.84 -34.57
CA VAL A 448 19.97 -17.82 -34.26
C VAL A 448 19.39 -16.41 -34.33
N ARG A 449 20.16 -15.39 -33.91
CA ARG A 449 19.76 -13.97 -34.01
C ARG A 449 19.68 -13.49 -35.46
N ASP A 450 20.52 -14.03 -36.34
CA ASP A 450 20.50 -13.82 -37.79
C ASP A 450 19.31 -14.47 -38.54
N GLN A 451 18.42 -15.19 -37.84
CA GLN A 451 17.27 -15.92 -38.42
C GLN A 451 17.59 -16.79 -39.66
N LYS A 452 18.83 -17.25 -39.81
CA LYS A 452 19.24 -18.15 -40.91
C LYS A 452 18.77 -19.59 -40.73
N LEU A 453 18.19 -19.91 -39.57
CA LEU A 453 17.53 -21.19 -39.34
C LEU A 453 16.19 -21.20 -40.09
N ARG A 454 16.04 -22.10 -41.08
CA ARG A 454 14.72 -22.40 -41.65
C ARG A 454 13.78 -22.77 -40.49
N LYS A 455 12.62 -22.13 -40.40
CA LYS A 455 11.53 -22.46 -39.45
C LYS A 455 10.88 -23.83 -39.72
N THR A 456 11.69 -24.84 -40.01
CA THR A 456 11.27 -26.23 -39.90
C THR A 456 11.32 -26.53 -38.42
N GLY A 457 10.16 -26.72 -37.78
CA GLY A 457 10.07 -27.16 -36.38
C GLY A 457 11.01 -28.33 -36.16
N GLY A 458 12.15 -28.05 -35.54
CA GLY A 458 13.17 -29.03 -35.20
C GLY A 458 12.73 -29.83 -33.99
N THR A 459 13.23 -31.06 -33.90
CA THR A 459 13.09 -32.10 -32.84
C THR A 459 11.71 -32.29 -32.22
N GLU A 460 11.08 -31.25 -31.65
CA GLU A 460 9.76 -31.30 -31.02
C GLU A 460 8.63 -31.68 -32.00
N GLU A 461 8.66 -31.20 -33.25
CA GLU A 461 7.68 -31.60 -34.28
C GLU A 461 7.92 -33.07 -34.75
N LEU A 462 9.18 -33.51 -34.70
CA LEU A 462 9.57 -34.90 -35.00
C LEU A 462 9.15 -35.83 -33.86
N GLU A 463 9.36 -35.42 -32.60
CA GLU A 463 8.96 -36.11 -31.37
C GLU A 463 7.44 -36.24 -31.32
N ARG A 464 6.70 -35.16 -31.61
CA ARG A 464 5.24 -35.17 -31.70
C ARG A 464 4.73 -36.13 -32.79
N ARG A 465 5.41 -36.20 -33.94
CA ARG A 465 5.11 -37.18 -34.99
C ARG A 465 5.41 -38.61 -34.56
N ARG A 466 6.49 -38.80 -33.80
CA ARG A 466 6.91 -40.11 -33.29
C ARG A 466 5.92 -40.61 -32.24
N GLU A 467 5.58 -39.79 -31.25
CA GLU A 467 4.56 -40.09 -30.25
C GLU A 467 3.20 -40.39 -30.87
N LYS A 468 2.81 -39.68 -31.93
CA LYS A 468 1.55 -39.96 -32.64
C LYS A 468 1.58 -41.34 -33.29
N LYS A 469 2.69 -41.69 -33.94
CA LYS A 469 2.88 -43.04 -34.52
C LYS A 469 2.93 -44.12 -33.44
N ASP A 470 3.67 -43.89 -32.37
CA ASP A 470 3.81 -44.86 -31.27
C ASP A 470 2.45 -45.11 -30.60
N ARG A 471 1.63 -44.07 -30.44
CA ARG A 471 0.26 -44.18 -29.93
C ARG A 471 -0.68 -44.93 -30.86
N GLU A 472 -0.57 -44.70 -32.17
CA GLU A 472 -1.32 -45.46 -33.17
C GLU A 472 -0.91 -46.94 -33.17
N VAL A 473 0.39 -47.24 -33.06
CA VAL A 473 0.90 -48.61 -32.95
C VAL A 473 0.40 -49.28 -31.66
N LEU A 474 0.44 -48.57 -30.52
CA LEU A 474 -0.06 -49.10 -29.25
C LEU A 474 -1.55 -49.45 -29.32
N ARG A 475 -2.34 -48.59 -29.99
CA ARG A 475 -3.77 -48.81 -30.19
C ARG A 475 -4.03 -50.05 -31.07
N LEU A 476 -3.30 -50.20 -32.16
CA LEU A 476 -3.40 -51.38 -33.03
C LEU A 476 -3.00 -52.66 -32.29
N MET A 477 -2.00 -52.58 -31.41
CA MET A 477 -1.60 -53.73 -30.58
C MET A 477 -2.71 -54.12 -29.59
N ASP A 478 -3.38 -53.16 -28.96
CA ASP A 478 -4.51 -53.42 -28.05
C ASP A 478 -5.72 -54.00 -28.81
N GLU A 479 -6.03 -53.47 -29.99
CA GLU A 479 -7.11 -53.99 -30.86
C GLU A 479 -6.82 -55.43 -31.32
N THR A 480 -5.58 -55.75 -31.71
CA THR A 480 -5.19 -57.11 -32.10
C THR A 480 -5.21 -58.09 -30.92
N GLN A 481 -4.80 -57.65 -29.72
CA GLN A 481 -4.88 -58.48 -28.51
C GLN A 481 -6.33 -58.81 -28.11
N LYS A 482 -7.24 -57.84 -28.26
CA LYS A 482 -8.69 -58.06 -28.07
C LYS A 482 -9.25 -59.09 -29.04
N GLN A 483 -8.92 -58.98 -30.32
CA GLN A 483 -9.34 -59.95 -31.35
C GLN A 483 -8.82 -61.36 -31.04
N LEU A 484 -7.57 -61.49 -30.59
CA LEU A 484 -7.00 -62.77 -30.16
C LEU A 484 -7.74 -63.39 -28.97
N LEU A 485 -8.12 -62.57 -27.98
CA LEU A 485 -8.90 -63.02 -26.83
C LEU A 485 -10.31 -63.44 -27.21
N GLU A 486 -10.97 -62.70 -28.10
CA GLU A 486 -12.28 -63.07 -28.65
C GLU A 486 -12.22 -64.39 -29.41
N TYR A 487 -11.24 -64.53 -30.31
CA TYR A 487 -11.00 -65.77 -31.02
C TYR A 487 -10.74 -66.95 -30.07
N GLN A 488 -9.96 -66.77 -29.01
CA GLN A 488 -9.74 -67.81 -28.00
C GLN A 488 -11.02 -68.15 -27.23
N ARG A 489 -11.86 -67.17 -26.91
CA ARG A 489 -13.17 -67.38 -26.25
C ARG A 489 -14.09 -68.18 -27.15
N GLU A 490 -14.19 -67.81 -28.42
CA GLU A 490 -14.98 -68.55 -29.43
C GLU A 490 -14.50 -70.00 -29.55
N GLN A 491 -13.18 -70.22 -29.62
CA GLN A 491 -12.60 -71.56 -29.67
C GLN A 491 -12.88 -72.40 -28.40
N ARG A 492 -12.99 -71.76 -27.23
CA ARG A 492 -13.38 -72.46 -25.98
C ARG A 492 -14.85 -72.84 -26.00
N VAL A 493 -15.72 -71.95 -26.47
CA VAL A 493 -17.16 -72.23 -26.63
C VAL A 493 -17.38 -73.34 -27.65
N LEU A 494 -16.67 -73.32 -28.78
CA LEU A 494 -16.78 -74.36 -29.81
C LEU A 494 -16.35 -75.72 -29.28
N ARG A 495 -15.22 -75.78 -28.55
CA ARG A 495 -14.76 -77.00 -27.88
C ARG A 495 -15.74 -77.50 -26.81
N GLN A 496 -16.37 -76.60 -26.06
CA GLN A 496 -17.40 -76.99 -25.09
C GLN A 496 -18.64 -77.55 -25.78
N LYS A 497 -19.09 -76.92 -26.89
CA LYS A 497 -20.21 -77.44 -27.69
C LYS A 497 -19.90 -78.83 -28.25
N GLN A 498 -18.73 -79.04 -28.83
CA GLN A 498 -18.29 -80.35 -29.32
C GLN A 498 -18.24 -81.40 -28.20
N LYS A 499 -17.70 -81.05 -27.02
CA LYS A 499 -17.71 -81.95 -25.86
C LYS A 499 -19.13 -82.27 -25.38
N ALA A 500 -20.03 -81.28 -25.35
CA ALA A 500 -21.42 -81.49 -24.96
C ALA A 500 -22.17 -82.36 -25.98
N GLU A 501 -21.89 -82.19 -27.27
CA GLU A 501 -22.44 -83.01 -28.35
C GLU A 501 -21.91 -84.46 -28.28
N GLN A 502 -20.61 -84.65 -28.06
CA GLN A 502 -20.04 -85.98 -27.81
C GLN A 502 -20.65 -86.65 -26.57
N GLN A 503 -20.87 -85.91 -25.48
CA GLN A 503 -21.56 -86.44 -24.30
C GLN A 503 -23.02 -86.79 -24.58
N ARG A 504 -23.72 -86.02 -25.41
CA ARG A 504 -25.09 -86.34 -25.84
C ARG A 504 -25.12 -87.63 -26.66
N LEU A 505 -24.24 -87.76 -27.65
CA LEU A 505 -24.12 -88.99 -28.45
C LEU A 505 -23.74 -90.20 -27.58
N LEU A 506 -22.85 -90.04 -26.60
CA LEU A 506 -22.47 -91.12 -25.70
C LEU A 506 -23.64 -91.54 -24.79
N LYS A 507 -24.44 -90.58 -24.30
CA LYS A 507 -25.68 -90.88 -23.56
C LYS A 507 -26.72 -91.57 -24.44
N GLU A 508 -26.84 -91.17 -25.71
CA GLU A 508 -27.75 -91.80 -26.66
C GLU A 508 -27.34 -93.25 -26.97
N GLN A 509 -26.04 -93.52 -27.14
CA GLN A 509 -25.52 -94.89 -27.28
C GLN A 509 -25.72 -95.73 -26.00
N GLN A 510 -25.50 -95.16 -24.81
CA GLN A 510 -25.77 -95.85 -23.56
C GLN A 510 -27.26 -96.17 -23.37
N SER A 511 -28.15 -95.25 -23.77
CA SER A 511 -29.60 -95.47 -23.79
C SER A 511 -29.97 -96.62 -24.72
N ALA A 512 -29.41 -96.66 -25.93
CA ALA A 512 -29.63 -97.75 -26.89
C ALA A 512 -29.12 -99.12 -26.42
N LEU A 513 -28.05 -99.17 -25.63
CA LEU A 513 -27.49 -100.40 -25.05
C LEU A 513 -28.24 -100.91 -23.81
N SER A 514 -29.01 -100.05 -23.14
CA SER A 514 -29.86 -100.42 -21.99
C SER A 514 -31.30 -100.80 -22.37
N GLY A 515 -31.65 -100.70 -23.65
CA GLY A 515 -32.96 -101.05 -24.22
C GLY A 515 -33.02 -102.44 -24.88
N VAL A 516 -32.01 -103.29 -24.67
CA VAL A 516 -31.96 -104.72 -25.02
C VAL A 516 -31.80 -105.50 -23.73
#